data_AF-A0A372RLI0-F1
#
_entry.id   AF-A0A372RLI0-F1
#
_cell.length_a   1.000
_cell.length_b   1.000
_cell.length_c   1.000
_cell.angle_alpha   90.00
_cell.angle_beta   90.00
_cell.angle_gamma   90.00
#
_symmetry.space_group_name_H-M   'P 1'
#
loop_
_entity.id
_entity.type
_entity.pdbx_description
1 polymer ?
#
loop_
_entity_poly.entity_id
_entity_poly.type
_entity_poly.pdbx_seq_one_letter_code
_entity_poly.pdbx_strand_id
1 'polypeptide(L)'
;KVIVRFRAIGNAPILKQNLYKINASNKFQAVIQFLRRELNYKASDPLFLYINSAFSPAPDEIVANLVKCFNTDGHLIINYCTSAAWG
;
A
#
# COMPACT_ATOMS: atom_id res chain seq x y z
N LYS A 1 2.08 -16.23 0.98
CA LYS A 1 1.28 -15.01 0.69
C LYS A 1 0.98 -14.32 2.00
N VAL A 2 0.84 -12.99 2.01
CA VAL A 2 0.49 -12.18 3.18
C VAL A 2 -0.81 -11.43 2.92
N ILE A 3 -1.50 -11.03 4.00
CA ILE A 3 -2.73 -10.26 3.91
C ILE A 3 -2.38 -8.77 4.02
N VAL A 4 -2.89 -7.97 3.09
CA VAL A 4 -2.70 -6.52 3.05
C VAL A 4 -4.07 -5.86 2.99
N ARG A 5 -4.27 -4.86 3.85
CA ARG A 5 -5.48 -4.04 3.89
C ARG A 5 -5.18 -2.64 3.39
N PHE A 6 -5.80 -2.24 2.28
CA PHE A 6 -5.70 -0.90 1.74
C PHE A 6 -6.74 0.02 2.39
N ARG A 7 -6.36 1.27 2.68
CA ARG A 7 -7.26 2.31 3.19
C ARG A 7 -7.09 3.60 2.40
N ALA A 8 -8.17 4.06 1.79
CA ALA A 8 -8.20 5.36 1.13
C ALA A 8 -8.16 6.47 2.18
N ILE A 9 -7.39 7.52 1.91
CA ILE A 9 -7.27 8.69 2.78
C ILE A 9 -7.58 9.95 1.98
N GLY A 10 -8.34 10.86 2.59
CA GLY A 10 -8.77 12.10 1.95
C GLY A 10 -9.65 11.82 0.73
N ASN A 11 -9.32 12.46 -0.39
CA ASN A 11 -10.10 12.36 -1.64
C ASN A 11 -9.63 11.22 -2.56
N ALA A 12 -8.83 10.27 -2.06
CA ALA A 12 -8.40 9.14 -2.86
C ALA A 12 -9.58 8.21 -3.19
N PRO A 13 -9.67 7.66 -4.41
CA PRO A 13 -10.77 6.77 -4.79
C PRO A 13 -10.79 5.50 -3.92
N ILE A 14 -11.96 5.10 -3.46
CA ILE A 14 -12.14 3.92 -2.61
C ILE A 14 -12.16 2.66 -3.47
N LEU A 15 -11.31 1.68 -3.15
CA LEU A 15 -11.35 0.36 -3.79
C LEU A 15 -12.63 -0.41 -3.46
N LYS A 16 -13.13 -1.19 -4.41
CA LYS A 16 -14.32 -2.06 -4.21
C LYS A 16 -14.11 -3.11 -3.12
N GLN A 17 -12.90 -3.68 -3.06
CA GLN A 17 -12.45 -4.55 -1.98
C GLN A 17 -11.17 -3.98 -1.41
N ASN A 18 -10.98 -4.07 -0.10
CA ASN A 18 -9.85 -3.43 0.57
C ASN A 18 -8.87 -4.43 1.19
N LEU A 19 -9.12 -5.74 1.09
CA LEU A 19 -8.28 -6.79 1.66
C LEU A 19 -7.79 -7.71 0.54
N TYR A 20 -6.48 -7.84 0.39
CA TYR A 20 -5.85 -8.63 -0.67
C TYR A 20 -4.77 -9.57 -0.13
N LYS A 21 -4.60 -10.70 -0.83
CA LYS A 21 -3.48 -11.62 -0.59
C LYS A 21 -2.35 -11.33 -1.57
N ILE A 22 -1.26 -10.76 -1.08
CA ILE A 22 -0.08 -10.41 -1.89
C ILE A 22 1.02 -11.46 -1.70
N ASN A 23 1.83 -11.68 -2.73
CA ASN A 23 3.00 -12.53 -2.59
C ASN A 23 4.04 -11.85 -1.69
N ALA A 24 4.54 -12.58 -0.69
CA ALA A 24 5.41 -12.05 0.35
C ALA A 24 6.81 -11.70 -0.20
N SER A 25 7.25 -12.38 -1.25
CA SER A 25 8.53 -12.12 -1.92
C SER A 25 8.51 -10.89 -2.83
N ASN A 26 7.33 -10.27 -3.04
CA ASN A 26 7.25 -9.08 -3.87
C ASN A 26 7.91 -7.90 -3.16
N LYS A 27 8.52 -7.03 -3.98
CA LYS A 27 8.95 -5.69 -3.55
C LYS A 27 7.74 -4.77 -3.35
N PHE A 28 7.88 -3.77 -2.51
CA PHE A 28 6.84 -2.77 -2.27
C PHE A 28 6.45 -2.01 -3.56
N GLN A 29 7.39 -1.83 -4.49
CA GLN A 29 7.12 -1.28 -5.82
C GLN A 29 6.03 -2.03 -6.58
N ALA A 30 5.97 -3.37 -6.43
CA ALA A 30 4.91 -4.16 -7.06
C ALA A 30 3.53 -3.86 -6.44
N VAL A 31 3.49 -3.51 -5.15
CA VAL A 31 2.26 -3.08 -4.46
C VAL A 31 1.81 -1.70 -4.94
N ILE A 32 2.75 -0.77 -5.13
CA ILE A 32 2.47 0.55 -5.72
C ILE A 32 1.89 0.39 -7.13
N GLN A 33 2.54 -0.41 -7.99
CA GLN A 33 2.07 -0.65 -9.35
C GLN A 33 0.71 -1.38 -9.39
N PHE A 34 0.49 -2.33 -8.49
CA PHE A 34 -0.80 -3.01 -8.33
C PHE A 34 -1.90 -2.00 -8.03
N LEU A 35 -1.69 -1.15 -7.01
CA LEU A 35 -2.69 -0.17 -6.60
C LEU A 35 -2.97 0.88 -7.68
N ARG A 36 -1.94 1.31 -8.43
CA ARG A 36 -2.12 2.20 -9.60
C ARG A 36 -3.05 1.59 -10.64
N ARG A 37 -2.91 0.29 -10.94
CA ARG A 37 -3.78 -0.41 -11.89
C ARG A 37 -5.22 -0.49 -11.39
N GLU A 38 -5.41 -0.85 -10.12
CA GLU A 38 -6.75 -0.94 -9.51
C GLU A 38 -7.47 0.41 -9.49
N LEU A 39 -6.73 1.51 -9.32
CA LEU A 39 -7.26 2.87 -9.32
C LEU A 39 -7.35 3.51 -10.72
N ASN A 40 -6.87 2.82 -11.77
CA ASN A 40 -6.72 3.36 -13.12
C ASN A 40 -5.85 4.64 -13.19
N TYR A 41 -4.79 4.68 -12.40
CA TYR A 41 -3.84 5.81 -12.34
C TYR A 41 -2.64 5.56 -13.25
N LYS A 42 -2.25 6.61 -13.98
CA LYS A 42 -1.03 6.67 -14.79
C LYS A 42 0.18 6.86 -13.90
N ALA A 43 1.38 6.65 -14.45
CA ALA A 43 2.64 6.87 -13.72
C ALA A 43 2.83 8.35 -13.28
N SER A 44 2.28 9.29 -14.06
CA SER A 44 2.29 10.73 -13.75
C SER A 44 1.36 11.12 -12.60
N ASP A 45 0.35 10.30 -12.30
CA ASP A 45 -0.64 10.67 -11.30
C ASP A 45 -0.05 10.53 -9.89
N PRO A 46 -0.29 11.50 -8.99
CA PRO A 46 0.24 11.42 -7.64
C PRO A 46 -0.46 10.31 -6.86
N LEU A 47 0.33 9.39 -6.31
CA LEU A 47 -0.14 8.32 -5.44
C LEU A 47 0.93 8.02 -4.40
N PHE A 48 0.59 8.22 -3.14
CA PHE A 48 1.45 8.00 -1.99
C PHE A 48 0.89 6.85 -1.16
N LEU A 49 1.75 5.95 -0.70
CA LEU A 49 1.37 4.80 0.12
C LEU A 49 2.16 4.85 1.44
N TYR A 50 1.47 4.59 2.54
CA TYR A 50 2.02 4.64 3.88
C TYR A 50 1.65 3.39 4.68
N ILE A 51 2.62 2.82 5.38
CA ILE A 51 2.36 1.74 6.34
C ILE A 51 1.84 2.36 7.64
N ASN A 52 0.72 1.84 8.14
CA ASN A 52 0.14 2.20 9.45
C ASN A 52 0.00 3.72 9.70
N SER A 53 -0.23 4.50 8.64
CA SER A 53 -0.37 5.96 8.70
C SER A 53 0.84 6.68 9.31
N ALA A 54 2.04 6.12 9.11
CA ALA A 54 3.27 6.62 9.71
C ALA A 54 4.32 6.97 8.66
N PHE A 55 4.74 6.01 7.83
CA PHE A 55 5.87 6.20 6.91
C PHE A 55 5.65 5.50 5.57
N SER A 56 6.35 5.96 4.54
CA SER A 56 6.39 5.33 3.22
C SER A 56 7.65 4.45 3.11
N PRO A 57 7.53 3.12 2.96
CA PRO A 57 8.70 2.25 2.82
C PRO A 57 9.40 2.46 1.46
N ALA A 58 10.68 2.10 1.39
CA ALA A 58 11.42 2.17 0.14
C ALA A 58 10.83 1.19 -0.91
N PRO A 59 10.78 1.55 -2.21
CA PRO A 59 10.15 0.70 -3.23
C PRO A 59 10.79 -0.69 -3.38
N ASP A 60 12.05 -0.85 -2.99
CA ASP A 60 12.81 -2.08 -3.04
C ASP A 60 12.65 -2.98 -1.80
N GLU A 61 11.99 -2.49 -0.73
CA GLU A 61 11.66 -3.26 0.46
C GLU A 61 10.80 -4.49 0.13
N ILE A 62 11.06 -5.59 0.82
CA ILE A 62 10.31 -6.84 0.65
C ILE A 62 9.07 -6.83 1.54
N VAL A 63 7.91 -7.11 0.95
CA VAL A 63 6.62 -7.09 1.66
C VAL A 63 6.62 -8.03 2.88
N ALA A 64 7.30 -9.18 2.80
CA ALA A 64 7.47 -10.08 3.96
C ALA A 64 8.10 -9.38 5.17
N ASN A 65 9.13 -8.55 4.96
CA ASN A 65 9.81 -7.83 6.03
C ASN A 65 8.88 -6.78 6.64
N LEU A 66 8.17 -6.04 5.78
CA LEU A 66 7.21 -5.02 6.19
C LEU A 66 6.08 -5.63 7.04
N VAL A 67 5.54 -6.79 6.64
CA VAL A 67 4.53 -7.52 7.43
C VAL A 67 5.11 -8.02 8.76
N LYS A 68 6.32 -8.57 8.75
CA LYS A 68 6.97 -9.07 9.98
C LYS A 68 7.12 -7.97 11.03
N CYS A 69 7.48 -6.76 10.61
CA CYS A 69 7.75 -5.65 11.51
C CYS A 69 6.50 -4.81 11.86
N PHE A 70 5.53 -4.69 10.95
CA PHE A 70 4.47 -3.68 11.04
C PHE A 70 3.05 -4.23 10.81
N ASN A 71 2.82 -5.54 10.90
CA ASN A 71 1.45 -6.04 10.83
C ASN A 71 0.62 -5.62 12.06
N THR A 72 -0.67 -5.47 11.82
CA THR A 72 -1.70 -5.26 12.83
C THR A 72 -2.76 -6.34 12.62
N ASP A 73 -3.09 -7.09 13.66
CA ASP A 73 -4.10 -8.15 13.60
C ASP A 73 -3.89 -9.13 12.43
N GLY A 74 -2.63 -9.54 12.20
CA GLY A 74 -2.27 -10.51 11.16
C GLY A 74 -2.30 -9.98 9.72
N HIS A 75 -2.43 -8.67 9.50
CA HIS A 75 -2.36 -8.06 8.18
C HIS A 75 -1.58 -6.74 8.18
N LEU A 76 -1.00 -6.38 7.03
CA LEU A 76 -0.33 -5.10 6.86
C LEU A 76 -1.35 -4.04 6.41
N ILE A 77 -1.42 -2.91 7.10
CA ILE A 77 -2.29 -1.79 6.70
C ILE A 77 -1.49 -0.83 5.83
N ILE A 78 -1.98 -0.58 4.61
CA ILE A 78 -1.43 0.37 3.67
C ILE A 78 -2.47 1.46 3.42
N ASN A 79 -2.15 2.67 3.85
CA ASN A 79 -2.96 3.85 3.61
C ASN A 79 -2.49 4.52 2.32
N TYR A 80 -3.42 4.96 1.48
CA TYR A 80 -3.07 5.62 0.22
C TYR A 80 -3.82 6.93 0.02
N CYS A 81 -3.13 7.91 -0.57
CA CYS A 81 -3.63 9.26 -0.81
C CYS A 81 -3.05 9.88 -2.09
N THR A 82 -3.73 10.90 -2.59
CA THR A 82 -3.36 11.67 -3.80
C THR A 82 -2.49 12.89 -3.50
N SER A 83 -2.36 13.26 -2.24
CA SER A 83 -1.43 14.27 -1.73
C SER A 83 -0.57 13.66 -0.62
N ALA A 84 0.64 14.19 -0.41
CA ALA A 84 1.46 13.75 0.72
C ALA A 84 0.72 14.04 2.04
N ALA A 85 0.57 13.01 2.89
CA ALA A 85 -0.23 13.08 4.11
C ALA A 85 0.61 12.84 5.38
N TRP A 86 1.72 12.11 5.26
CA TRP A 86 2.65 11.83 6.35
C TRP A 86 4.11 11.99 5.84
N GLY A 87 5.02 12.34 6.73
CA GLY A 87 6.43 12.58 6.47
C GLY A 87 7.26 12.27 7.71
#